data_AF-A0A7J7JVT8-F1
#
_entry.id   AF-A0A7J7JVT8-F1
#
_cell.length_a   1.000
_cell.length_b   1.000
_cell.length_c   1.000
_cell.angle_alpha   90.00
_cell.angle_beta   90.00
_cell.angle_gamma   90.00
#
_symmetry.space_group_name_H-M   'P 1'
#
loop_
_entity.id
_entity.type
_entity.pdbx_description
1 polymer ?
#
loop_
_entity_poly.entity_id
_entity_poly.type
_entity_poly.pdbx_seq_one_letter_code
_entity_poly.pdbx_strand_id
1 'polypeptide(L)'
;MEAKCIWYAIGIFAALCGALTAADSPVPIVIWHGMGDSCCNPISMGSIKSLFEREVSGVYVKSLMIGSNIVDDMENGFFMNANKQIAMVCDQVQSDPKLKDGYNAVGFSQGGQFLRALVQRCPSPPMKNLISVGGQHQGNVIA
;
A
#
# COMPACT_ATOMS: atom_id res chain seq x y z
N MET A 1 33.52 -50.85 -23.15
CA MET A 1 33.17 -50.42 -21.78
C MET A 1 34.48 -49.96 -21.16
N GLU A 2 34.73 -48.70 -20.76
CA GLU A 2 33.86 -47.62 -20.32
C GLU A 2 34.53 -46.27 -20.62
N ALA A 3 34.09 -45.57 -21.66
CA ALA A 3 34.32 -44.13 -21.84
C ALA A 3 33.04 -43.32 -21.54
N LYS A 4 32.10 -43.93 -20.81
CA LYS A 4 30.75 -43.38 -20.56
C LYS A 4 30.58 -42.71 -19.18
N CYS A 5 31.54 -42.85 -18.26
CA CYS A 5 31.44 -42.23 -16.93
C CYS A 5 32.02 -40.80 -16.82
N ILE A 6 32.83 -40.34 -17.78
CA ILE A 6 33.51 -39.03 -17.65
C ILE A 6 32.62 -37.86 -18.12
N TRP A 7 31.66 -38.11 -19.01
CA TRP A 7 30.74 -37.05 -19.48
C TRP A 7 29.52 -36.83 -18.56
N TYR A 8 29.23 -37.75 -17.64
CA TYR A 8 28.12 -37.60 -16.68
C TYR A 8 28.46 -36.67 -15.51
N ALA A 9 29.74 -36.44 -15.23
CA ALA A 9 30.18 -35.61 -14.09
C ALA A 9 30.19 -34.10 -14.36
N ILE A 10 30.12 -33.66 -15.63
CA ILE A 10 30.15 -32.23 -15.99
C ILE A 10 28.72 -31.67 -16.12
N GLY A 11 27.72 -32.53 -16.38
CA GLY A 11 26.34 -32.09 -16.62
C GLY A 11 25.46 -31.87 -15.39
N ILE A 12 25.85 -32.35 -14.21
CA ILE A 12 24.99 -32.31 -13.01
C ILE A 12 25.33 -31.13 -12.08
N PHE A 13 26.53 -30.54 -12.17
CA PHE A 13 26.91 -29.42 -11.31
C PHE A 13 26.46 -28.03 -11.82
N ALA A 14 26.05 -27.92 -13.08
CA ALA A 14 25.59 -26.66 -13.67
C ALA A 14 24.07 -26.40 -13.49
N ALA A 15 23.30 -27.39 -13.01
CA ALA A 15 21.84 -27.27 -12.86
C ALA A 15 21.39 -26.77 -11.48
N LEU A 16 22.31 -26.50 -10.55
CA LEU A 16 22.00 -26.16 -9.15
C LEU A 16 22.39 -24.73 -8.73
N CYS A 17 22.90 -23.90 -9.64
CA CYS A 17 23.37 -22.55 -9.31
C CYS A 17 22.56 -21.43 -9.99
N GLY A 18 21.27 -21.69 -10.24
CA GLY A 18 20.31 -20.73 -10.76
C GLY A 18 19.07 -20.68 -9.88
N ALA A 19 19.23 -20.59 -8.56
CA ALA A 19 18.16 -20.04 -7.76
C ALA A 19 18.00 -18.58 -8.22
N LEU A 20 17.03 -18.32 -9.10
CA LEU A 20 16.52 -16.97 -9.28
C LEU A 20 16.14 -16.52 -7.87
N THR A 21 16.93 -15.63 -7.28
CA THR A 21 16.42 -14.79 -6.21
C THR A 21 15.27 -14.03 -6.86
N ALA A 22 14.04 -14.49 -6.63
CA ALA A 22 12.89 -13.64 -6.87
C ALA A 22 13.20 -12.37 -6.08
N ALA A 23 13.49 -11.26 -6.78
CA ALA A 23 13.67 -10.00 -6.12
C ALA A 23 12.38 -9.76 -5.34
N ASP A 24 12.45 -9.85 -4.01
CA ASP A 24 11.28 -9.70 -3.17
C ASP A 24 10.73 -8.30 -3.45
N SER A 25 9.57 -8.24 -4.09
CA SER A 25 9.02 -6.97 -4.56
C SER A 25 8.78 -6.07 -3.35
N PRO A 26 9.07 -4.77 -3.42
CA PRO A 26 8.89 -3.90 -2.27
C PRO A 26 7.47 -3.99 -1.72
N VAL A 27 7.35 -3.97 -0.38
CA VAL A 27 6.04 -3.99 0.29
C VAL A 27 5.20 -2.82 -0.23
N PRO A 28 3.98 -3.06 -0.74
CA PRO A 28 3.10 -2.02 -1.22
C PRO A 28 2.80 -0.94 -0.19
N ILE A 29 2.47 0.25 -0.67
CA ILE A 29 2.10 1.39 0.17
C ILE A 29 0.68 1.84 -0.15
N VAL A 30 -0.17 1.90 0.87
CA VAL A 30 -1.50 2.51 0.81
C VAL A 30 -1.42 3.92 1.39
N ILE A 31 -1.91 4.92 0.66
CA ILE A 31 -1.96 6.32 1.12
C ILE A 31 -3.41 6.72 1.35
N TRP A 32 -3.68 7.39 2.48
CA TRP A 32 -4.96 8.05 2.74
C TRP A 32 -4.73 9.54 2.99
N HIS A 33 -5.30 10.36 2.10
CA HIS A 33 -5.21 11.82 2.19
C HIS A 33 -6.01 12.41 3.37
N GLY A 34 -5.77 13.70 3.61
CA GLY A 34 -6.47 14.47 4.64
C GLY A 34 -7.76 15.12 4.13
N MET A 35 -8.43 15.84 5.03
CA MET A 35 -9.63 16.63 4.73
C MET A 35 -9.35 17.67 3.63
N GLY A 36 -10.23 17.76 2.63
CA GLY A 36 -10.14 18.74 1.54
C GLY A 36 -9.04 18.51 0.50
N ASP A 37 -8.40 17.35 0.52
CA ASP A 37 -7.52 16.88 -0.56
C ASP A 37 -8.17 15.69 -1.28
N SER A 38 -7.47 15.12 -2.26
CA SER A 38 -7.88 13.92 -2.98
C SER A 38 -6.71 12.95 -3.19
N CYS A 39 -7.01 11.73 -3.62
CA CYS A 39 -6.03 10.71 -3.97
C CYS A 39 -4.92 11.18 -4.91
N CYS A 40 -5.22 12.16 -5.76
CA CYS A 40 -4.59 12.29 -7.06
C CYS A 40 -4.21 13.73 -7.41
N ASN A 41 -4.30 14.66 -6.45
CA ASN A 41 -3.82 16.03 -6.63
C ASN A 41 -2.30 16.04 -6.93
N PRO A 42 -1.86 16.54 -8.10
CA PRO A 42 -0.44 16.48 -8.51
C PRO A 42 0.51 17.15 -7.52
N ILE A 43 0.07 18.20 -6.83
CA ILE A 43 0.92 19.00 -5.91
C ILE A 43 0.94 18.39 -4.50
N SER A 44 -0.02 17.52 -4.17
CA SER A 44 -0.14 16.87 -2.86
C SER A 44 0.10 15.36 -2.96
N MET A 45 -0.95 14.52 -2.89
CA MET A 45 -0.80 13.06 -2.88
C MET A 45 -0.17 12.50 -4.15
N GLY A 46 -0.35 13.15 -5.29
CA GLY A 46 0.37 12.83 -6.52
C GLY A 46 1.89 12.97 -6.36
N SER A 47 2.34 14.08 -5.76
CA SER A 47 3.76 14.31 -5.46
C SER A 47 4.31 13.31 -4.43
N ILE A 48 3.53 12.96 -3.40
CA ILE A 48 3.92 11.91 -2.41
C ILE A 48 4.03 10.54 -3.09
N LYS A 49 3.06 10.18 -3.93
CA LYS A 49 3.10 8.93 -4.69
C LYS A 49 4.34 8.86 -5.58
N SER A 50 4.60 9.91 -6.36
CA SER A 50 5.78 9.99 -7.23
C SER A 50 7.09 9.95 -6.45
N LEU A 51 7.13 10.52 -5.24
CA LEU A 51 8.27 10.41 -4.34
C LEU A 51 8.52 8.95 -3.96
N PHE A 52 7.51 8.20 -3.50
CA PHE A 52 7.69 6.78 -3.15
C PHE A 52 8.11 5.93 -4.35
N GLU A 53 7.49 6.14 -5.51
CA GLU A 53 7.85 5.40 -6.73
C GLU A 53 9.27 5.71 -7.20
N ARG A 54 9.80 6.92 -6.93
CA ARG A 54 11.17 7.31 -7.25
C ARG A 54 12.20 6.73 -6.28
N GLU A 55 11.93 6.83 -4.97
CA GLU A 55 12.90 6.40 -3.95
C GLU A 55 12.87 4.88 -3.71
N VAL A 56 11.78 4.21 -4.04
CA VAL A 56 11.62 2.75 -3.86
C VAL A 56 11.27 2.11 -5.20
N SER A 57 12.30 1.71 -5.95
CA SER A 57 12.14 1.12 -7.28
C SER A 57 11.21 -0.10 -7.26
N GLY A 58 10.17 -0.06 -8.10
CA GLY A 58 9.21 -1.15 -8.26
C GLY A 58 8.11 -1.24 -7.20
N VAL A 59 8.03 -0.28 -6.27
CA VAL A 59 6.95 -0.28 -5.25
C VAL A 59 5.58 -0.04 -5.88
N TYR A 60 4.57 -0.76 -5.41
CA TYR A 60 3.18 -0.48 -5.73
C TYR A 60 2.60 0.54 -4.74
N VAL A 61 2.10 1.67 -5.23
CA VAL A 61 1.45 2.70 -4.41
C VAL A 61 -0.02 2.84 -4.77
N LYS A 62 -0.89 2.56 -3.80
CA LYS A 62 -2.34 2.77 -3.86
C LYS A 62 -2.70 4.03 -3.09
N SER A 63 -2.96 5.12 -3.81
CA SER A 63 -3.60 6.30 -3.21
C SER A 63 -5.11 6.08 -3.20
N LEU A 64 -5.72 6.05 -2.01
CA LEU A 64 -7.13 5.74 -1.83
C LEU A 64 -8.00 6.89 -2.35
N MET A 65 -9.05 6.55 -3.10
CA MET A 65 -10.11 7.46 -3.55
C MET A 65 -11.43 7.01 -2.93
N ILE A 66 -12.15 7.93 -2.32
CA ILE A 66 -13.42 7.77 -1.62
C ILE A 66 -14.51 8.43 -2.45
N GLY A 67 -15.03 7.73 -3.46
CA GLY A 67 -16.05 8.26 -4.35
C GLY A 67 -15.85 7.78 -5.79
N SER A 68 -16.57 8.39 -6.73
CA SER A 68 -16.49 8.02 -8.14
C SER A 68 -15.47 8.84 -8.93
N ASN A 69 -15.08 10.00 -8.40
CA ASN A 69 -14.19 10.96 -9.05
C ASN A 69 -13.47 11.85 -8.01
N ILE A 70 -12.57 12.72 -8.46
CA ILE A 70 -11.74 13.58 -7.59
C ILE A 70 -12.58 14.59 -6.78
N VAL A 71 -13.67 15.11 -7.35
CA VAL A 71 -14.54 16.08 -6.66
C VAL A 71 -15.27 15.37 -5.52
N ASP A 72 -15.87 14.20 -5.80
CA ASP A 72 -16.49 13.37 -4.77
C ASP A 72 -15.51 13.03 -3.65
N ASP A 73 -14.27 12.66 -3.99
CA ASP A 73 -13.21 12.29 -3.04
C ASP A 73 -12.90 13.43 -2.07
N MET A 74 -12.75 14.64 -2.60
CA MET A 74 -12.51 15.85 -1.83
C MET A 74 -13.71 16.19 -0.92
N GLU A 75 -14.93 16.17 -1.46
CA GLU A 75 -16.15 16.49 -0.70
C GLU A 75 -16.45 15.45 0.38
N ASN A 76 -16.24 14.16 0.08
CA ASN A 76 -16.40 13.07 1.04
C ASN A 76 -15.39 13.17 2.19
N GLY A 77 -14.23 13.81 1.97
CA GLY A 77 -13.30 14.19 3.02
C GLY A 77 -13.92 15.05 4.13
N PHE A 78 -14.99 15.80 3.83
CA PHE A 78 -15.74 16.63 4.78
C PHE A 78 -17.07 16.00 5.21
N PHE A 79 -17.86 15.52 4.25
CA PHE A 79 -19.30 15.31 4.45
C PHE A 79 -19.70 13.83 4.59
N MET A 80 -18.83 12.89 4.19
CA MET A 80 -19.17 11.48 4.26
C MET A 80 -18.90 10.91 5.66
N ASN A 81 -19.86 10.12 6.17
CA ASN A 81 -19.69 9.41 7.43
C ASN A 81 -18.42 8.55 7.42
N ALA A 82 -17.48 8.81 8.34
CA ALA A 82 -16.19 8.14 8.39
C ALA A 82 -16.30 6.61 8.51
N ASN A 83 -17.32 6.07 9.19
CA ASN A 83 -17.50 4.62 9.29
C ASN A 83 -17.81 3.99 7.92
N LYS A 84 -18.55 4.69 7.05
CA LYS A 84 -18.79 4.24 5.67
C LYS A 84 -17.51 4.30 4.84
N GLN A 85 -16.69 5.36 5.01
CA GLN A 85 -15.39 5.45 4.35
C GLN A 85 -14.48 4.27 4.72
N ILE A 86 -14.40 3.94 6.01
CA ILE A 86 -13.60 2.80 6.49
C ILE A 86 -14.09 1.48 5.90
N ALA A 87 -15.41 1.26 5.80
CA ALA A 87 -15.96 0.06 5.18
C ALA A 87 -15.58 -0.02 3.69
N MET A 88 -15.75 1.06 2.93
CA MET A 88 -15.36 1.10 1.52
C MET A 88 -13.86 0.87 1.32
N VAL A 89 -13.00 1.43 2.17
CA VAL A 89 -11.56 1.22 2.08
C VAL A 89 -11.20 -0.23 2.45
N CYS A 90 -11.87 -0.84 3.42
CA CYS A 90 -11.69 -2.26 3.72
C CYS A 90 -11.96 -3.11 2.47
N ASP A 91 -13.06 -2.85 1.75
CA ASP A 91 -13.39 -3.55 0.52
C ASP A 91 -12.34 -3.29 -0.59
N GLN A 92 -11.90 -2.04 -0.75
CA GLN A 92 -10.84 -1.70 -1.73
C GLN A 92 -9.52 -2.41 -1.44
N VAL A 93 -9.13 -2.48 -0.17
CA VAL A 93 -7.86 -3.10 0.25
C VAL A 93 -7.94 -4.64 0.15
N GLN A 94 -9.08 -5.24 0.50
CA GLN A 94 -9.29 -6.69 0.38
C GLN A 94 -9.41 -7.17 -1.07
N SER A 95 -9.97 -6.34 -1.96
CA SER A 95 -10.13 -6.68 -3.37
C SER A 95 -8.87 -6.45 -4.20
N ASP A 96 -7.85 -5.78 -3.66
CA ASP A 96 -6.59 -5.55 -4.37
C ASP A 96 -5.61 -6.72 -4.18
N PRO A 97 -5.37 -7.54 -5.23
CA PRO A 97 -4.51 -8.72 -5.12
C PRO A 97 -3.05 -8.36 -4.84
N LYS A 98 -2.61 -7.12 -5.10
CA LYS A 98 -1.25 -6.68 -4.79
C LYS A 98 -1.04 -6.46 -3.30
N LEU A 99 -2.11 -6.25 -2.53
CA LEU A 99 -2.04 -6.00 -1.10
C LEU A 99 -2.20 -7.28 -0.26
N LYS A 100 -2.51 -8.41 -0.87
CA LYS A 100 -2.87 -9.68 -0.20
C LYS A 100 -1.81 -10.16 0.81
N ASP A 101 -0.52 -9.95 0.51
CA ASP A 101 0.62 -10.38 1.33
C ASP A 101 1.06 -9.30 2.35
N GLY A 102 0.19 -8.30 2.54
CA GLY A 102 0.32 -7.19 3.47
C GLY A 102 0.97 -5.94 2.86
N TYR A 103 0.72 -4.81 3.51
CA TYR A 103 1.05 -3.48 2.99
C TYR A 103 1.47 -2.53 4.12
N ASN A 104 2.25 -1.51 3.77
CA ASN A 104 2.49 -0.34 4.62
C ASN A 104 1.39 0.70 4.37
N ALA A 105 1.05 1.47 5.38
CA ALA A 105 0.01 2.48 5.28
C ALA A 105 0.53 3.85 5.74
N VAL A 106 0.24 4.90 4.98
CA VAL A 106 0.64 6.27 5.27
C VAL A 106 -0.59 7.17 5.24
N GLY A 107 -0.95 7.75 6.38
CA GLY A 107 -2.12 8.62 6.52
C GLY A 107 -1.72 10.06 6.80
N PHE A 108 -2.30 11.01 6.06
CA PHE A 108 -2.05 12.44 6.22
C PHE A 108 -3.22 13.11 6.94
N SER A 109 -2.92 13.91 7.96
CA SER A 109 -3.95 14.57 8.77
C SER A 109 -5.04 13.56 9.21
N GLN A 110 -6.31 13.78 8.90
CA GLN A 110 -7.38 12.86 9.31
C GLN A 110 -7.22 11.41 8.80
N GLY A 111 -6.53 11.22 7.66
CA GLY A 111 -6.24 9.91 7.10
C GLY A 111 -5.44 9.01 8.05
N GLY A 112 -4.66 9.59 8.98
CA GLY A 112 -3.91 8.85 9.99
C GLY A 112 -4.82 8.07 10.95
N GLN A 113 -5.82 8.72 11.55
CA GLN A 113 -6.78 8.04 12.41
C GLN A 113 -7.75 7.15 11.64
N PHE A 114 -8.01 7.43 10.35
CA PHE A 114 -8.83 6.57 9.50
C PHE A 114 -8.12 5.24 9.20
N LEU A 115 -6.82 5.27 8.86
CA LEU A 115 -6.02 4.05 8.72
C LEU A 115 -5.85 3.31 10.04
N ARG A 116 -5.74 4.02 11.18
CA ARG A 116 -5.80 3.38 12.50
C ARG A 116 -7.12 2.63 12.69
N ALA A 117 -8.25 3.22 12.32
CA ALA A 117 -9.54 2.54 12.39
C ALA A 117 -9.62 1.35 11.42
N LEU A 118 -9.02 1.45 10.23
CA LEU A 118 -8.95 0.37 9.26
C LEU A 118 -8.21 -0.85 9.84
N VAL A 119 -7.00 -0.70 10.38
CA VAL A 119 -6.26 -1.84 10.96
C VAL A 119 -6.99 -2.47 12.15
N GLN A 120 -7.73 -1.68 12.94
CA GLN A 120 -8.51 -2.19 14.07
C GLN A 120 -9.79 -2.95 13.65
N ARG A 121 -10.38 -2.64 12.48
CA ARG A 121 -11.67 -3.20 12.03
C ARG A 121 -11.54 -4.22 10.90
N CYS A 122 -10.49 -4.12 10.10
CA CYS A 122 -10.24 -4.88 8.89
C CYS A 122 -8.79 -5.36 8.88
N PRO A 123 -8.43 -6.35 9.72
CA PRO A 123 -7.03 -6.75 9.92
C PRO A 123 -6.44 -7.58 8.77
N SER A 124 -7.24 -7.92 7.75
CA SER A 124 -6.83 -8.69 6.58
C SER A 124 -7.16 -7.92 5.29
N PRO A 125 -6.20 -7.78 4.35
CA PRO A 125 -4.79 -8.17 4.46
C PRO A 125 -4.00 -7.40 5.53
N PRO A 126 -2.88 -7.94 6.03
CA PRO A 126 -2.20 -7.38 7.20
C PRO A 126 -1.51 -6.05 6.89
N MET A 127 -1.86 -5.01 7.64
CA MET A 127 -1.11 -3.76 7.67
C MET A 127 0.19 -3.97 8.46
N LYS A 128 1.35 -3.85 7.79
CA LYS A 128 2.68 -4.11 8.36
C LYS A 128 3.19 -2.93 9.19
N ASN A 129 3.10 -1.72 8.63
CA ASN A 129 3.45 -0.48 9.31
C ASN A 129 2.36 0.57 9.08
N LEU A 130 2.07 1.35 10.11
CA LEU A 130 1.21 2.54 10.04
C LEU A 130 2.05 3.79 10.32
N ILE A 131 2.14 4.69 9.34
CA ILE A 131 2.77 6.00 9.48
C ILE A 131 1.66 7.05 9.47
N SER A 132 1.55 7.79 10.57
CA SER A 132 0.57 8.87 10.75
C SER A 132 1.28 10.22 10.67
N VAL A 133 1.06 10.97 9.59
CA VAL A 133 1.66 12.28 9.35
C VAL A 133 0.68 13.35 9.82
N GLY A 134 0.85 13.79 11.07
CA GLY A 134 0.01 14.84 11.68
C GLY A 134 -1.43 14.41 11.98
N GLY A 135 -1.71 13.11 12.14
CA GLY A 135 -3.05 12.60 12.44
C GLY A 135 -3.51 12.83 13.87
N GLN A 136 -4.82 12.96 14.06
CA GLN A 136 -5.43 13.43 15.31
C GLN A 136 -6.05 12.25 16.05
N HIS A 137 -5.20 11.40 16.62
CA HIS A 137 -5.64 10.14 17.21
C HIS A 137 -6.55 10.29 18.44
N GLN A 138 -6.53 11.44 19.12
CA GLN A 138 -7.42 11.81 20.23
C GLN A 138 -8.53 12.79 19.80
N GLY A 139 -8.72 12.98 18.49
CA GLY A 139 -9.57 14.05 17.97
C GLY A 139 -8.95 15.43 18.14
N ASN A 140 -9.72 16.46 17.81
CA ASN A 140 -9.38 17.86 18.00
C ASN A 140 -10.45 18.52 18.86
N VAL A 141 -10.04 19.46 19.71
CA VAL A 141 -10.97 20.39 20.35
C VAL A 141 -10.99 21.65 19.50
N ILE A 142 -12.15 22.01 18.97
CA ILE A 142 -12.35 23.33 18.36
C ILE A 142 -12.69 24.26 19.52
N ALA A 143 -11.75 25.13 19.88
CA ALA A 143 -11.94 26.16 20.90
C ALA A 143 -12.66 27.37 20.31
#